data_AF-A0A349E2K2-F1
#
_entry.id   AF-A0A349E2K2-F1
#
_cell.length_a   1.000
_cell.length_b   1.000
_cell.length_c   1.000
_cell.angle_alpha   90.00
_cell.angle_beta   90.00
_cell.angle_gamma   90.00
#
_symmetry.space_group_name_H-M   'P 1'
#
loop_
_entity.id
_entity.type
_entity.pdbx_description
1 polymer ?
#
loop_
_entity_poly.entity_id
_entity_poly.type
_entity_poly.pdbx_seq_one_letter_code
_entity_poly.pdbx_strand_id
1 'polypeptide(L)'
;MRYSLKITIRHLGVLLALLWVGGIEAHSQTDQPDGSVFLESLKAKWVNASQNSTKSGKTTAATSAKKKTLKKKALKKRKNKYVPPVLEDQVKTRLSKVKSDIELTYNKDVLGWVHLYTIRKREYTEEILRRTSFYFPIFEEALRRHGIPEELKYLPIVESALRPNAKSLANAMGLWQFIPSTGRSFGLQQNWLIDERMDIYKSTEAACRYLKSMNNYFKDWQLTLAAYNCGPGRVLQAVKKAKKEAKAKGKPFKRDFWRIYKHLPKETRGYVPAFIAASYTLHYYKLHNLSLSAPMTPLTTTTVTVKQFVDLQKFAKALGEPYEQIKLLNTHLKRQVLTANWAGYPVRIPKNKKAFYEKNKYKILTASRQIDRHNMNFRVRKVKYFPEKRPKPDRRRKVFYVVKKGETIASIAKTNKVTATQVRLWNRIPGDTEVATEGQVLLILKPRKA
;
A
#
# COMPACT_ATOMS: atom_id res chain seq x y z
N MET A 1 -52.26 14.55 -29.25
CA MET A 1 -51.03 14.03 -29.90
C MET A 1 -49.88 14.04 -28.90
N ARG A 2 -49.08 12.98 -28.81
CA ARG A 2 -47.87 12.91 -27.98
C ARG A 2 -46.65 12.82 -28.89
N TYR A 3 -45.72 13.77 -28.80
CA TYR A 3 -44.41 13.66 -29.48
C TYR A 3 -43.31 13.33 -28.48
N SER A 4 -42.57 12.27 -28.78
CA SER A 4 -41.50 11.71 -27.96
C SER A 4 -40.14 12.18 -28.47
N LEU A 5 -39.38 12.91 -27.65
CA LEU A 5 -37.95 13.12 -27.88
C LEU A 5 -37.13 12.14 -27.05
N LYS A 6 -36.63 11.07 -27.68
CA LYS A 6 -35.62 10.18 -27.09
C LYS A 6 -34.24 10.82 -27.23
N ILE A 7 -33.75 11.49 -26.18
CA ILE A 7 -32.35 11.88 -26.08
C ILE A 7 -31.56 10.78 -25.36
N THR A 8 -30.68 10.10 -26.08
CA THR A 8 -29.80 9.05 -25.55
C THR A 8 -28.57 9.66 -24.89
N ILE A 9 -28.59 9.79 -23.56
CA ILE A 9 -27.46 10.31 -22.78
C ILE A 9 -26.36 9.24 -22.65
N ARG A 10 -25.37 9.30 -23.55
CA ARG A 10 -24.02 8.81 -23.26
C ARG A 10 -23.25 9.89 -22.49
N HIS A 11 -22.44 9.45 -21.52
CA HIS A 11 -21.55 10.26 -20.68
C HIS A 11 -22.20 11.15 -19.60
N LEU A 12 -22.49 10.57 -18.43
CA LEU A 12 -22.32 11.28 -17.15
C LEU A 12 -21.54 10.38 -16.16
N GLY A 13 -20.48 10.92 -15.58
CA GLY A 13 -19.55 10.18 -14.74
C GLY A 13 -18.61 11.07 -13.90
N VAL A 14 -19.05 12.30 -13.59
CA VAL A 14 -18.34 13.28 -12.76
C VAL A 14 -19.38 14.13 -11.99
N LEU A 15 -19.04 14.50 -10.75
CA LEU A 15 -19.68 15.48 -9.84
C LEU A 15 -21.02 15.14 -9.14
N LEU A 16 -20.89 14.88 -7.83
CA LEU A 16 -21.61 15.49 -6.68
C LEU A 16 -20.94 14.94 -5.40
N ALA A 17 -20.80 15.65 -4.27
CA ALA A 17 -21.45 16.89 -3.84
C ALA A 17 -20.51 17.87 -3.11
N LEU A 18 -20.94 19.13 -3.04
CA LEU A 18 -20.45 20.22 -2.18
C LEU A 18 -21.66 20.86 -1.48
N LEU A 19 -21.41 21.84 -0.57
CA LEU A 19 -22.36 22.59 0.28
C LEU A 19 -22.82 21.78 1.53
N TRP A 20 -23.02 22.34 2.74
CA TRP A 20 -22.94 23.70 3.32
C TRP A 20 -22.84 23.54 4.88
N VAL A 21 -22.35 24.42 5.78
CA VAL A 21 -21.49 25.64 5.76
C VAL A 21 -20.97 25.91 7.20
N GLY A 22 -20.18 26.98 7.42
CA GLY A 22 -20.05 27.68 8.72
C GLY A 22 -18.78 27.38 9.54
N GLY A 23 -17.86 28.33 9.76
CA GLY A 23 -17.72 29.69 9.23
C GLY A 23 -16.48 30.38 9.84
N ILE A 24 -15.83 31.26 9.06
CA ILE A 24 -14.91 32.37 9.42
C ILE A 24 -14.14 32.72 8.15
N GLU A 25 -14.16 34.00 7.77
CA GLU A 25 -13.45 34.54 6.61
C GLU A 25 -12.06 35.06 7.00
N ALA A 26 -11.07 34.90 6.12
CA ALA A 26 -9.93 35.81 5.99
C ALA A 26 -9.10 35.53 4.73
N HIS A 27 -9.45 36.23 3.65
CA HIS A 27 -8.55 36.77 2.61
C HIS A 27 -7.76 35.82 1.68
N SER A 28 -7.43 36.39 0.52
CA SER A 28 -7.05 35.71 -0.72
C SER A 28 -5.54 35.57 -0.90
N GLN A 29 -5.10 34.44 -1.46
CA GLN A 29 -4.16 34.40 -2.59
C GLN A 29 -4.17 33.01 -3.26
N THR A 30 -3.79 32.99 -4.54
CA THR A 30 -4.17 31.96 -5.52
C THR A 30 -3.19 30.78 -5.63
N ASP A 31 -3.66 29.69 -6.25
CA ASP A 31 -2.87 28.56 -6.77
C ASP A 31 -1.94 27.80 -5.79
N GLN A 32 -2.45 27.42 -4.62
CA GLN A 32 -1.91 26.24 -3.91
C GLN A 32 -2.53 24.94 -4.46
N PRO A 33 -1.75 23.88 -4.71
CA PRO A 33 -2.29 22.59 -5.11
C PRO A 33 -3.01 21.95 -3.92
N ASP A 34 -4.35 22.02 -3.95
CA ASP A 34 -5.18 21.57 -2.84
C ASP A 34 -4.94 20.10 -2.45
N GLY A 35 -4.34 19.92 -1.27
CA GLY A 35 -4.08 18.62 -0.67
C GLY A 35 -5.35 17.87 -0.25
N SER A 36 -6.53 18.52 -0.28
CA SER A 36 -7.83 17.92 0.07
C SER A 36 -8.06 16.59 -0.64
N VAL A 37 -7.74 16.46 -1.93
CA VAL A 37 -8.03 15.24 -2.72
C VAL A 37 -7.26 14.03 -2.19
N PHE A 38 -5.97 14.20 -1.85
CA PHE A 38 -5.20 13.12 -1.23
C PHE A 38 -5.63 12.90 0.23
N LEU A 39 -5.97 13.97 0.95
CA LEU A 39 -6.49 13.91 2.31
C LEU A 39 -7.85 13.18 2.39
N GLU A 40 -8.74 13.36 1.42
CA GLU A 40 -9.98 12.60 1.27
C GLU A 40 -9.68 11.14 0.96
N SER A 41 -8.71 10.85 0.09
CA SER A 41 -8.27 9.47 -0.15
C SER A 41 -7.73 8.81 1.14
N LEU A 42 -7.00 9.56 1.99
CA LEU A 42 -6.54 9.09 3.30
C LEU A 42 -7.67 8.98 4.33
N LYS A 43 -8.61 9.94 4.38
CA LYS A 43 -9.79 9.88 5.24
C LYS A 43 -10.64 8.66 4.90
N ALA A 44 -10.92 8.41 3.62
CA ALA A 44 -11.63 7.24 3.13
C ALA A 44 -10.89 5.93 3.48
N LYS A 45 -9.56 5.88 3.32
CA LYS A 45 -8.73 4.75 3.81
C LYS A 45 -8.79 4.59 5.34
N TRP A 46 -8.95 5.68 6.10
CA TRP A 46 -8.95 5.67 7.57
C TRP A 46 -10.29 5.25 8.18
N VAL A 47 -11.41 5.80 7.70
CA VAL A 47 -12.78 5.50 8.16
C VAL A 47 -13.13 4.02 7.93
N ASN A 48 -12.92 3.52 6.72
CA ASN A 48 -13.21 2.13 6.35
C ASN A 48 -12.41 1.09 7.15
N ALA A 49 -11.20 1.45 7.59
CA ALA A 49 -10.37 0.59 8.44
C ALA A 49 -10.79 0.63 9.92
N SER A 50 -11.38 1.74 10.39
CA SER A 50 -11.87 1.89 11.76
C SER A 50 -13.13 1.05 11.99
N GLN A 51 -14.12 1.16 11.10
CA GLN A 51 -15.43 0.49 11.23
C GLN A 51 -15.36 -1.05 11.18
N ASN A 52 -14.34 -1.61 10.53
CA ASN A 52 -14.12 -3.07 10.52
C ASN A 52 -13.49 -3.62 11.80
N SER A 53 -12.96 -2.77 12.69
CA SER A 53 -12.31 -3.21 13.94
C SER A 53 -13.27 -3.34 15.13
N THR A 54 -14.47 -2.75 15.06
CA THR A 54 -15.43 -2.67 16.17
C THR A 54 -16.50 -3.76 16.16
N LYS A 55 -16.51 -4.67 15.18
CA LYS A 55 -17.47 -5.79 15.06
C LYS A 55 -16.94 -7.14 15.60
N SER A 56 -16.26 -7.14 16.76
CA SER A 56 -16.09 -8.38 17.54
C SER A 56 -15.81 -8.09 19.03
N GLY A 57 -16.75 -8.46 19.91
CA GLY A 57 -16.55 -8.47 21.36
C GLY A 57 -17.68 -7.84 22.16
N LYS A 58 -18.56 -8.67 22.73
CA LYS A 58 -19.39 -8.26 23.88
C LYS A 58 -18.48 -8.15 25.11
N THR A 59 -18.15 -6.92 25.53
CA THR A 59 -17.52 -6.66 26.84
C THR A 59 -18.52 -6.06 27.81
N THR A 60 -18.49 -6.53 29.06
CA THR A 60 -19.39 -6.11 30.14
C THR A 60 -19.30 -4.61 30.46
N ALA A 61 -20.40 -4.03 30.92
CA ALA A 61 -20.59 -2.58 31.03
C ALA A 61 -19.60 -1.89 31.98
N ALA A 62 -19.28 -2.50 33.13
CA ALA A 62 -18.36 -1.94 34.11
C ALA A 62 -16.93 -1.77 33.57
N THR A 63 -16.41 -2.77 32.85
CA THR A 63 -15.09 -2.69 32.22
C THR A 63 -15.07 -1.63 31.10
N SER A 64 -16.17 -1.49 30.36
CA SER A 64 -16.35 -0.44 29.34
C SER A 64 -16.28 0.98 29.94
N ALA A 65 -16.97 1.22 31.06
CA ALA A 65 -16.96 2.50 31.76
C ALA A 65 -15.55 2.89 32.25
N LYS A 66 -14.86 2.00 32.97
CA LYS A 66 -13.50 2.25 33.50
C LYS A 66 -12.50 2.54 32.36
N LYS A 67 -12.62 1.82 31.24
CA LYS A 67 -11.80 2.01 30.02
C LYS A 67 -12.13 3.31 29.28
N LYS A 68 -13.39 3.76 29.26
CA LYS A 68 -13.82 5.07 28.73
C LYS A 68 -13.26 6.22 29.58
N THR A 69 -13.30 6.12 30.91
CA THR A 69 -12.78 7.16 31.83
C THR A 69 -11.26 7.28 31.76
N LEU A 70 -10.54 6.15 31.70
CA LEU A 70 -9.09 6.14 31.44
C LEU A 70 -8.74 6.75 30.07
N LYS A 71 -9.51 6.44 29.01
CA LYS A 71 -9.38 7.11 27.71
C LYS A 71 -9.60 8.62 27.82
N LYS A 72 -10.64 9.09 28.51
CA LYS A 72 -10.91 10.54 28.70
C LYS A 72 -9.76 11.22 29.46
N LYS A 73 -9.25 10.65 30.56
CA LYS A 73 -8.10 11.20 31.31
C LYS A 73 -6.82 11.23 30.45
N ALA A 74 -6.51 10.17 29.70
CA ALA A 74 -5.37 10.13 28.79
C ALA A 74 -5.49 11.15 27.63
N LEU A 75 -6.70 11.33 27.09
CA LEU A 75 -6.97 12.32 26.04
C LEU A 75 -6.83 13.76 26.58
N LYS A 76 -7.30 14.03 27.80
CA LYS A 76 -7.14 15.33 28.48
C LYS A 76 -5.66 15.64 28.75
N LYS A 77 -4.88 14.65 29.23
CA LYS A 77 -3.42 14.80 29.45
C LYS A 77 -2.63 14.97 28.14
N ARG A 78 -3.12 14.46 27.01
CA ARG A 78 -2.51 14.64 25.67
C ARG A 78 -2.78 16.00 25.03
N LYS A 79 -3.94 16.63 25.29
CA LYS A 79 -4.28 17.94 24.72
C LYS A 79 -3.36 19.08 25.15
N ASN A 80 -2.72 18.98 26.32
CA ASN A 80 -1.82 20.02 26.84
C ASN A 80 -0.34 19.85 26.41
N LYS A 81 -0.03 19.01 25.41
CA LYS A 81 1.36 18.81 24.98
C LYS A 81 1.76 19.86 23.95
N TYR A 82 2.72 20.73 24.30
CA TYR A 82 3.27 21.76 23.41
C TYR A 82 3.63 21.19 22.02
N VAL A 83 3.14 21.86 20.98
CA VAL A 83 3.37 21.53 19.57
C VAL A 83 4.38 22.55 19.02
N PRO A 84 5.63 22.14 18.74
CA PRO A 84 6.62 23.04 18.17
C PRO A 84 6.16 23.56 16.80
N PRO A 85 6.40 24.85 16.48
CA PRO A 85 6.14 25.38 15.15
C PRO A 85 7.05 24.71 14.12
N VAL A 86 6.53 24.52 12.90
CA VAL A 86 7.33 24.05 11.76
C VAL A 86 7.86 25.27 11.04
N LEU A 87 9.14 25.58 11.23
CA LEU A 87 9.83 26.67 10.54
C LEU A 87 10.48 26.16 9.26
N GLU A 88 10.31 26.89 8.15
CA GLU A 88 10.78 26.52 6.80
C GLU A 88 12.29 26.26 6.77
N ASP A 89 13.11 27.17 7.29
CA ASP A 89 14.58 27.03 7.30
C ASP A 89 15.04 25.84 8.13
N GLN A 90 14.33 25.53 9.23
CA GLN A 90 14.64 24.34 10.03
C GLN A 90 14.32 23.05 9.27
N VAL A 91 13.20 23.00 8.52
CA VAL A 91 12.85 21.84 7.68
C VAL A 91 13.90 21.66 6.57
N LYS A 92 14.24 22.73 5.86
CA LYS A 92 15.25 22.75 4.80
C LYS A 92 16.62 22.29 5.30
N THR A 93 17.10 22.84 6.40
CA THR A 93 18.39 22.51 7.04
C THR A 93 18.44 21.09 7.59
N ARG A 94 17.32 20.57 8.11
CA ARG A 94 17.23 19.19 8.60
C ARG A 94 17.17 18.20 7.44
N LEU A 95 16.41 18.48 6.37
CA LEU A 95 16.36 17.64 5.17
C LEU A 95 17.74 17.47 4.52
N SER A 96 18.52 18.54 4.38
CA SER A 96 19.88 18.46 3.81
C SER A 96 20.89 17.68 4.68
N LYS A 97 20.60 17.52 5.98
CA LYS A 97 21.42 16.72 6.91
C LYS A 97 21.06 15.23 6.94
N VAL A 98 19.96 14.80 6.31
CA VAL A 98 19.61 13.37 6.23
C VAL A 98 20.46 12.70 5.16
N LYS A 99 21.43 11.87 5.57
CA LYS A 99 22.12 10.94 4.66
C LYS A 99 21.09 9.96 4.08
N SER A 100 20.90 9.98 2.77
CA SER A 100 19.89 9.20 2.06
C SER A 100 20.30 8.92 0.61
N ASP A 101 20.12 7.69 0.14
CA ASP A 101 20.34 7.31 -1.27
C ASP A 101 19.24 7.87 -2.22
N ILE A 102 18.14 8.35 -1.65
CA ILE A 102 17.06 9.03 -2.35
C ILE A 102 17.16 10.53 -2.05
N GLU A 103 17.25 11.37 -3.08
CA GLU A 103 17.27 12.83 -2.89
C GLU A 103 16.00 13.29 -2.16
N LEU A 104 16.16 14.01 -1.05
CA LEU A 104 15.07 14.52 -0.20
C LEU A 104 14.84 16.02 -0.44
N THR A 105 14.60 16.38 -1.70
CA THR A 105 14.47 17.78 -2.16
C THR A 105 13.41 18.56 -1.38
N TYR A 106 13.79 19.71 -0.81
CA TYR A 106 12.86 20.62 -0.12
C TYR A 106 12.00 21.42 -1.12
N ASN A 107 10.72 21.65 -0.79
CA ASN A 107 9.82 22.62 -1.43
C ASN A 107 8.54 22.82 -0.58
N LYS A 108 7.68 23.76 -1.01
CA LYS A 108 6.40 24.08 -0.34
C LYS A 108 5.42 22.91 -0.24
N ASP A 109 5.38 21.99 -1.21
CA ASP A 109 4.54 20.79 -1.12
C ASP A 109 5.03 19.87 0.01
N VAL A 110 6.35 19.62 0.09
CA VAL A 110 6.98 18.87 1.18
C VAL A 110 6.69 19.52 2.53
N LEU A 111 6.83 20.86 2.64
CA LEU A 111 6.48 21.60 3.84
C LEU A 111 5.01 21.37 4.25
N GLY A 112 4.08 21.44 3.30
CA GLY A 112 2.66 21.17 3.53
C GLY A 112 2.40 19.78 4.14
N TRP A 113 3.11 18.75 3.66
CA TRP A 113 3.06 17.40 4.25
C TRP A 113 3.73 17.31 5.61
N VAL A 114 4.83 18.03 5.85
CA VAL A 114 5.45 18.10 7.18
C VAL A 114 4.45 18.70 8.19
N HIS A 115 3.85 19.86 7.89
CA HIS A 115 2.79 20.45 8.73
C HIS A 115 1.61 19.49 8.94
N LEU A 116 1.26 18.67 7.95
CA LEU A 116 0.22 17.66 8.12
C LEU A 116 0.62 16.64 9.19
N TYR A 117 1.77 15.99 9.04
CA TYR A 117 2.19 14.91 9.95
C TYR A 117 2.58 15.40 11.35
N THR A 118 3.21 16.58 11.46
CA THR A 118 3.74 17.09 12.74
C THR A 118 2.76 17.99 13.49
N ILE A 119 1.81 18.67 12.83
CA ILE A 119 0.85 19.58 13.49
C ILE A 119 -0.57 19.03 13.36
N ARG A 120 -1.09 18.87 12.13
CA ARG A 120 -2.53 18.61 11.90
C ARG A 120 -2.99 17.17 12.19
N LYS A 121 -2.08 16.18 12.12
CA LYS A 121 -2.39 14.74 12.25
C LYS A 121 -1.49 14.00 13.25
N ARG A 122 -1.06 14.68 14.31
CA ARG A 122 -0.15 14.15 15.36
C ARG A 122 -0.51 12.75 15.86
N GLU A 123 -1.74 12.53 16.32
CA GLU A 123 -2.17 11.20 16.84
C GLU A 123 -2.06 10.07 15.81
N TYR A 124 -2.32 10.37 14.54
CA TYR A 124 -2.19 9.43 13.44
C TYR A 124 -0.72 9.12 13.16
N THR A 125 0.16 10.13 13.23
CA THR A 125 1.62 9.98 13.12
C THR A 125 2.20 9.19 14.31
N GLU A 126 1.70 9.39 15.54
CA GLU A 126 2.09 8.60 16.72
C GLU A 126 1.72 7.11 16.59
N GLU A 127 0.53 6.80 16.06
CA GLU A 127 0.12 5.42 15.79
C GLU A 127 0.84 4.80 14.57
N ILE A 128 1.34 5.60 13.62
CA ILE A 128 2.31 5.14 12.62
C ILE A 128 3.64 4.80 13.29
N LEU A 129 4.21 5.74 14.07
CA LEU A 129 5.47 5.56 14.81
C LEU A 129 5.43 4.28 15.64
N ARG A 130 4.36 4.04 16.39
CA ARG A 130 4.15 2.81 17.16
C ARG A 130 4.31 1.52 16.36
N ARG A 131 3.92 1.53 15.08
CA ARG A 131 4.01 0.38 14.16
C ARG A 131 5.39 0.24 13.51
N THR A 132 6.19 1.31 13.41
CA THR A 132 7.51 1.25 12.77
C THR A 132 8.41 0.24 13.47
N SER A 133 8.40 0.19 14.80
CA SER A 133 9.17 -0.74 15.63
C SER A 133 9.03 -2.21 15.19
N PHE A 134 7.84 -2.61 14.72
CA PHE A 134 7.58 -3.98 14.28
C PHE A 134 7.90 -4.20 12.79
N TYR A 135 7.54 -3.26 11.92
CA TYR A 135 7.65 -3.45 10.47
C TYR A 135 8.99 -3.03 9.86
N PHE A 136 9.64 -1.99 10.40
CA PHE A 136 10.86 -1.44 9.81
C PHE A 136 12.02 -2.44 9.75
N PRO A 137 12.33 -3.23 10.80
CA PRO A 137 13.40 -4.23 10.71
C PRO A 137 13.17 -5.26 9.59
N ILE A 138 11.91 -5.66 9.37
CA ILE A 138 11.51 -6.61 8.31
C ILE A 138 11.68 -5.97 6.91
N PHE A 139 11.38 -4.68 6.78
CA PHE A 139 11.54 -3.94 5.54
C PHE A 139 13.03 -3.69 5.24
N GLU A 140 13.80 -3.20 6.20
CA GLU A 140 15.24 -2.92 6.11
C GLU A 140 16.02 -4.19 5.70
N GLU A 141 15.76 -5.33 6.34
CA GLU A 141 16.35 -6.62 5.98
C GLU A 141 16.06 -6.98 4.50
N ALA A 142 14.81 -6.80 4.05
CA ALA A 142 14.44 -7.10 2.68
C ALA A 142 15.04 -6.11 1.66
N LEU A 143 15.01 -4.81 1.94
CA LEU A 143 15.56 -3.76 1.08
C LEU A 143 17.07 -3.98 0.89
N ARG A 144 17.80 -4.27 1.98
CA ARG A 144 19.23 -4.61 1.97
C ARG A 144 19.53 -5.89 1.18
N ARG A 145 18.77 -6.98 1.39
CA ARG A 145 18.89 -8.22 0.57
C ARG A 145 18.65 -7.97 -0.93
N HIS A 146 17.85 -6.97 -1.29
CA HIS A 146 17.62 -6.58 -2.68
C HIS A 146 18.60 -5.53 -3.20
N GLY A 147 19.49 -4.97 -2.37
CA GLY A 147 20.42 -3.90 -2.77
C GLY A 147 19.69 -2.68 -3.30
N ILE A 148 18.69 -2.20 -2.54
CA ILE A 148 17.92 -0.98 -2.83
C ILE A 148 17.78 -0.14 -1.55
N PRO A 149 17.57 1.19 -1.67
CA PRO A 149 17.58 2.13 -0.53
C PRO A 149 16.66 1.73 0.61
N GLU A 150 17.18 1.77 1.84
CA GLU A 150 16.42 1.38 3.04
C GLU A 150 15.32 2.40 3.38
N GLU A 151 15.41 3.64 2.90
CA GLU A 151 14.40 4.70 3.02
C GLU A 151 13.08 4.31 2.33
N LEU A 152 13.08 3.34 1.41
CA LEU A 152 11.85 2.78 0.83
C LEU A 152 10.95 2.14 1.91
N LYS A 153 11.44 1.89 3.14
CA LYS A 153 10.64 1.53 4.33
C LYS A 153 9.59 2.58 4.72
N TYR A 154 9.72 3.83 4.28
CA TYR A 154 8.71 4.87 4.46
C TYR A 154 7.53 4.75 3.48
N LEU A 155 7.68 4.02 2.37
CA LEU A 155 6.65 3.90 1.33
C LEU A 155 5.33 3.27 1.85
N PRO A 156 5.34 2.19 2.66
CA PRO A 156 4.14 1.64 3.29
C PRO A 156 3.38 2.60 4.22
N ILE A 157 3.99 3.70 4.67
CA ILE A 157 3.31 4.74 5.45
C ILE A 157 2.36 5.52 4.54
N VAL A 158 2.87 6.02 3.41
CA VAL A 158 2.10 6.76 2.40
C VAL A 158 0.99 5.87 1.81
N GLU A 159 1.29 4.59 1.60
CA GLU A 159 0.36 3.63 1.01
C GLU A 159 -0.76 3.19 1.96
N SER A 160 -0.40 2.73 3.17
CA SER A 160 -1.31 2.00 4.07
C SER A 160 -1.33 2.48 5.52
N ALA A 161 -0.51 3.47 5.89
CA ALA A 161 -0.21 3.81 7.29
C ALA A 161 0.32 2.62 8.11
N LEU A 162 1.07 1.70 7.48
CA LEU A 162 1.51 0.42 8.07
C LEU A 162 0.35 -0.49 8.52
N ARG A 163 -0.80 -0.46 7.81
CA ARG A 163 -1.94 -1.35 8.09
C ARG A 163 -1.94 -2.55 7.12
N PRO A 164 -1.70 -3.79 7.58
CA PRO A 164 -1.55 -4.95 6.70
C PRO A 164 -2.87 -5.43 6.07
N ASN A 165 -4.01 -4.92 6.53
CA ASN A 165 -5.34 -5.17 5.99
C ASN A 165 -5.95 -3.94 5.26
N ALA A 166 -5.15 -2.90 4.98
CA ALA A 166 -5.62 -1.72 4.25
C ALA A 166 -6.14 -2.10 2.85
N LYS A 167 -7.32 -1.57 2.49
CA LYS A 167 -7.93 -1.71 1.17
C LYS A 167 -8.18 -0.34 0.55
N SER A 168 -7.76 -0.12 -0.70
CA SER A 168 -8.14 1.06 -1.48
C SER A 168 -9.39 0.84 -2.35
N LEU A 169 -9.95 1.94 -2.87
CA LEU A 169 -11.02 1.93 -3.87
C LEU A 169 -10.64 1.14 -5.13
N ALA A 170 -9.37 1.23 -5.55
CA ALA A 170 -8.81 0.45 -6.67
C ALA A 170 -8.53 -1.04 -6.31
N ASN A 171 -9.10 -1.56 -5.22
CA ASN A 171 -8.86 -2.89 -4.66
C ASN A 171 -7.37 -3.21 -4.39
N ALA A 172 -6.55 -2.19 -4.17
CA ALA A 172 -5.19 -2.36 -3.67
C ALA A 172 -5.22 -2.88 -2.23
N MET A 173 -4.34 -3.82 -1.87
CA MET A 173 -4.36 -4.49 -0.57
C MET A 173 -2.98 -4.47 0.12
N GLY A 174 -3.03 -4.40 1.44
CA GLY A 174 -1.90 -4.64 2.33
C GLY A 174 -0.93 -3.48 2.48
N LEU A 175 0.20 -3.74 3.17
CA LEU A 175 1.20 -2.74 3.56
C LEU A 175 1.70 -1.92 2.36
N TRP A 176 1.95 -2.61 1.25
CA TRP A 176 2.50 -2.07 0.01
C TRP A 176 1.43 -1.73 -1.05
N GLN A 177 0.14 -1.84 -0.71
CA GLN A 177 -1.00 -1.56 -1.59
C GLN A 177 -0.86 -2.16 -3.00
N PHE A 178 -0.65 -3.48 -3.08
CA PHE A 178 -0.67 -4.17 -4.37
C PHE A 178 -2.09 -4.23 -4.92
N ILE A 179 -2.31 -3.72 -6.13
CA ILE A 179 -3.50 -4.06 -6.92
C ILE A 179 -3.49 -5.55 -7.32
N PRO A 180 -4.66 -6.20 -7.54
CA PRO A 180 -4.75 -7.66 -7.67
C PRO A 180 -3.90 -8.23 -8.81
N SER A 181 -3.84 -7.48 -9.90
CA SER A 181 -3.01 -7.72 -11.08
C SER A 181 -1.51 -7.78 -10.76
N THR A 182 -0.96 -6.67 -10.28
CA THR A 182 0.46 -6.54 -9.95
C THR A 182 0.87 -7.55 -8.89
N GLY A 183 0.05 -7.77 -7.86
CA GLY A 183 0.32 -8.80 -6.86
C GLY A 183 0.50 -10.19 -7.48
N ARG A 184 -0.41 -10.62 -8.37
CA ARG A 184 -0.28 -11.90 -9.10
C ARG A 184 0.97 -11.95 -9.97
N SER A 185 1.30 -10.87 -10.69
CA SER A 185 2.52 -10.79 -11.51
C SER A 185 3.81 -10.91 -10.69
N PHE A 186 3.81 -10.52 -9.41
CA PHE A 186 4.95 -10.71 -8.51
C PHE A 186 4.89 -11.98 -7.66
N GLY A 187 3.95 -12.88 -7.96
CA GLY A 187 3.82 -14.21 -7.35
C GLY A 187 2.98 -14.27 -6.07
N LEU A 188 2.20 -13.23 -5.76
CA LEU A 188 1.33 -13.21 -4.58
C LEU A 188 0.00 -13.93 -4.88
N GLN A 189 -0.21 -15.07 -4.22
CA GLN A 189 -1.42 -15.87 -4.32
C GLN A 189 -2.65 -15.11 -3.79
N GLN A 190 -3.73 -15.15 -4.57
CA GLN A 190 -5.00 -14.52 -4.27
C GLN A 190 -6.13 -15.50 -4.63
N ASN A 191 -6.90 -15.93 -3.64
CA ASN A 191 -8.07 -16.79 -3.80
C ASN A 191 -9.15 -16.41 -2.76
N TRP A 192 -10.17 -17.24 -2.52
CA TRP A 192 -11.23 -16.92 -1.54
C TRP A 192 -10.75 -16.79 -0.09
N LEU A 193 -9.76 -17.60 0.32
CA LEU A 193 -9.27 -17.72 1.70
C LEU A 193 -7.99 -16.93 1.96
N ILE A 194 -7.11 -16.85 0.96
CA ILE A 194 -5.75 -16.31 1.03
C ILE A 194 -5.64 -15.08 0.14
N ASP A 195 -5.01 -14.02 0.65
CA ASP A 195 -4.54 -12.88 -0.14
C ASP A 195 -3.15 -12.46 0.34
N GLU A 196 -2.12 -12.99 -0.31
CA GLU A 196 -0.70 -12.78 0.07
C GLU A 196 -0.23 -11.33 -0.12
N ARG A 197 -1.06 -10.43 -0.68
CA ARG A 197 -0.80 -8.99 -0.67
C ARG A 197 -0.84 -8.39 0.74
N MET A 198 -1.56 -9.04 1.65
CA MET A 198 -1.58 -8.69 3.08
C MET A 198 -0.46 -9.38 3.88
N ASP A 199 0.23 -10.39 3.32
CA ASP A 199 1.33 -11.07 4.00
C ASP A 199 2.54 -10.14 4.14
N ILE A 200 3.01 -9.93 5.37
CA ILE A 200 4.07 -8.96 5.69
C ILE A 200 5.34 -9.26 4.90
N TYR A 201 5.77 -10.52 4.84
CA TYR A 201 7.06 -10.91 4.26
C TYR A 201 6.96 -11.07 2.74
N LYS A 202 5.93 -11.76 2.24
CA LYS A 202 5.76 -12.00 0.80
C LYS A 202 5.46 -10.70 0.05
N SER A 203 4.63 -9.81 0.60
CA SER A 203 4.35 -8.52 -0.04
C SER A 203 5.56 -7.59 -0.03
N THR A 204 6.36 -7.56 1.04
CA THR A 204 7.62 -6.80 1.10
C THR A 204 8.64 -7.30 0.08
N GLU A 205 8.84 -8.62 0.02
CA GLU A 205 9.73 -9.28 -0.94
C GLU A 205 9.26 -9.07 -2.40
N ALA A 206 7.94 -9.03 -2.66
CA ALA A 206 7.38 -8.62 -3.94
C ALA A 206 7.56 -7.13 -4.26
N ALA A 207 7.43 -6.24 -3.26
CA ALA A 207 7.62 -4.80 -3.41
C ALA A 207 9.07 -4.44 -3.74
N CYS A 208 10.04 -5.08 -3.07
CA CYS A 208 11.46 -4.90 -3.35
C CYS A 208 11.78 -5.26 -4.81
N ARG A 209 11.31 -6.44 -5.28
CA ARG A 209 11.42 -6.82 -6.70
C ARG A 209 10.75 -5.83 -7.64
N TYR A 210 9.58 -5.28 -7.27
CA TYR A 210 8.85 -4.33 -8.12
C TYR A 210 9.60 -3.00 -8.23
N LEU A 211 9.98 -2.40 -7.10
CA LEU A 211 10.75 -1.16 -7.01
C LEU A 211 12.09 -1.28 -7.75
N LYS A 212 12.89 -2.32 -7.46
CA LYS A 212 14.15 -2.60 -8.17
C LYS A 212 13.96 -2.69 -9.68
N SER A 213 12.91 -3.41 -10.13
CA SER A 213 12.63 -3.56 -11.56
C SER A 213 12.18 -2.28 -12.27
N MET A 214 11.64 -1.29 -11.54
CA MET A 214 11.31 0.02 -12.09
C MET A 214 12.53 0.95 -12.07
N ASN A 215 13.28 0.99 -10.97
CA ASN A 215 14.48 1.82 -10.90
C ASN A 215 15.58 1.37 -11.87
N ASN A 216 15.66 0.08 -12.20
CA ASN A 216 16.51 -0.39 -13.29
C ASN A 216 16.28 0.30 -14.65
N TYR A 217 15.10 0.92 -14.85
CA TYR A 217 14.75 1.66 -16.06
C TYR A 217 14.66 3.19 -15.87
N PHE A 218 14.20 3.66 -14.71
CA PHE A 218 14.15 5.10 -14.42
C PHE A 218 15.51 5.67 -14.03
N LYS A 219 16.36 4.87 -13.35
CA LYS A 219 17.65 5.28 -12.78
C LYS A 219 17.55 6.51 -11.86
N ASP A 220 16.37 6.66 -11.24
CA ASP A 220 15.96 7.78 -10.41
C ASP A 220 14.86 7.24 -9.47
N TRP A 221 15.07 7.43 -8.16
CA TRP A 221 14.15 6.90 -7.15
C TRP A 221 12.87 7.73 -7.00
N GLN A 222 12.90 9.05 -7.23
CA GLN A 222 11.70 9.89 -7.19
C GLN A 222 10.75 9.57 -8.36
N LEU A 223 11.30 9.36 -9.57
CA LEU A 223 10.56 8.86 -10.72
C LEU A 223 10.05 7.43 -10.50
N THR A 224 10.82 6.58 -9.83
CA THR A 224 10.39 5.23 -9.45
C THR A 224 9.21 5.26 -8.47
N LEU A 225 9.22 6.16 -7.49
CA LEU A 225 8.12 6.39 -6.55
C LEU A 225 6.86 6.90 -7.28
N ALA A 226 7.00 7.88 -8.17
CA ALA A 226 5.89 8.35 -9.00
C ALA A 226 5.31 7.21 -9.88
N ALA A 227 6.18 6.37 -10.45
CA ALA A 227 5.79 5.22 -11.27
C ALA A 227 5.11 4.10 -10.44
N TYR A 228 5.47 3.96 -9.16
CA TYR A 228 4.78 3.07 -8.22
C TYR A 228 3.34 3.52 -8.00
N ASN A 229 3.13 4.80 -7.71
CA ASN A 229 1.80 5.38 -7.51
C ASN A 229 0.93 5.31 -8.77
N CYS A 230 1.38 5.88 -9.90
CA CYS A 230 0.52 6.14 -11.05
C CYS A 230 0.67 5.14 -12.22
N GLY A 231 1.69 4.29 -12.17
CA GLY A 231 2.09 3.40 -13.26
C GLY A 231 3.19 4.02 -14.14
N PRO A 232 4.18 3.24 -14.58
CA PRO A 232 5.36 3.77 -15.27
C PRO A 232 5.05 4.37 -16.64
N GLY A 233 3.98 3.92 -17.31
CA GLY A 233 3.51 4.49 -18.58
C GLY A 233 3.09 5.96 -18.46
N ARG A 234 2.40 6.34 -17.38
CA ARG A 234 1.99 7.73 -17.12
C ARG A 234 3.18 8.63 -16.83
N VAL A 235 4.16 8.14 -16.06
CA VAL A 235 5.44 8.86 -15.84
C VAL A 235 6.17 9.08 -17.17
N LEU A 236 6.17 8.09 -18.06
CA LEU A 236 6.84 8.22 -19.37
C LEU A 236 6.10 9.16 -20.34
N GLN A 237 4.77 9.21 -20.30
CA GLN A 237 4.01 10.26 -20.98
C GLN A 237 4.35 11.66 -20.44
N ALA A 238 4.47 11.81 -19.12
CA ALA A 238 4.85 13.07 -18.48
C ALA A 238 6.28 13.50 -18.87
N VAL A 239 7.24 12.57 -18.91
CA VAL A 239 8.60 12.78 -19.46
C VAL A 239 8.55 13.24 -20.92
N LYS A 240 7.74 12.58 -21.77
CA LYS A 240 7.61 12.94 -23.20
C LYS A 240 7.06 14.36 -23.37
N LYS A 241 6.05 14.75 -22.59
CA LYS A 241 5.47 16.12 -22.59
C LYS A 241 6.51 17.16 -22.15
N ALA A 242 7.14 16.95 -20.99
CA ALA A 242 8.17 17.85 -20.46
C ALA A 242 9.34 18.03 -21.43
N LYS A 243 9.81 16.96 -22.07
CA LYS A 243 10.89 17.02 -23.08
C LYS A 243 10.48 17.82 -24.33
N LYS A 244 9.24 17.68 -24.81
CA LYS A 244 8.72 18.48 -25.94
C LYS A 244 8.70 19.97 -25.59
N GLU A 245 8.22 20.32 -24.40
CA GLU A 245 8.15 21.71 -23.95
C GLU A 245 9.53 22.32 -23.69
N ALA A 246 10.47 21.56 -23.14
CA ALA A 246 11.86 22.01 -22.97
C ALA A 246 12.51 22.30 -24.33
N LYS A 247 12.36 21.38 -25.31
CA LYS A 247 12.85 21.60 -26.69
C LYS A 247 12.23 22.84 -27.33
N ALA A 248 10.92 23.03 -27.20
CA ALA A 248 10.21 24.20 -27.74
C ALA A 248 10.66 25.54 -27.12
N LYS A 249 11.29 25.51 -25.94
CA LYS A 249 11.84 26.69 -25.25
C LYS A 249 13.36 26.81 -25.36
N GLY A 250 14.01 25.99 -26.19
CA GLY A 250 15.48 25.96 -26.31
C GLY A 250 16.21 25.52 -25.03
N LYS A 251 15.52 24.91 -24.05
CA LYS A 251 16.10 24.56 -22.74
C LYS A 251 16.53 23.09 -22.67
N PRO A 252 17.66 22.75 -22.01
CA PRO A 252 18.06 21.38 -21.78
C PRO A 252 17.02 20.65 -20.92
N PHE A 253 16.79 19.36 -21.21
CA PHE A 253 15.84 18.52 -20.47
C PHE A 253 16.57 17.49 -19.60
N LYS A 254 16.46 17.63 -18.28
CA LYS A 254 16.81 16.59 -17.30
C LYS A 254 15.59 15.71 -17.02
N ARG A 255 15.78 14.39 -16.98
CA ARG A 255 14.74 13.41 -16.67
C ARG A 255 14.69 13.18 -15.15
N ASP A 256 14.10 14.13 -14.43
CA ASP A 256 13.85 14.07 -12.99
C ASP A 256 12.35 14.29 -12.66
N PHE A 257 11.96 14.02 -11.42
CA PHE A 257 10.56 14.14 -10.97
C PHE A 257 10.03 15.58 -11.02
N TRP A 258 10.82 16.56 -10.60
CA TRP A 258 10.38 17.96 -10.50
C TRP A 258 10.16 18.59 -11.89
N ARG A 259 10.98 18.25 -12.90
CA ARG A 259 10.79 18.71 -14.28
C ARG A 259 9.54 18.14 -14.95
N ILE A 260 9.06 16.96 -14.54
CA ILE A 260 7.82 16.38 -15.07
C ILE A 260 6.59 16.64 -14.21
N TYR A 261 6.78 17.22 -13.01
CA TYR A 261 5.78 17.37 -11.94
C TYR A 261 4.42 17.86 -12.46
N LYS A 262 4.41 18.96 -13.22
CA LYS A 262 3.18 19.57 -13.76
C LYS A 262 2.39 18.70 -14.74
N HIS A 263 3.00 17.65 -15.31
CA HIS A 263 2.35 16.70 -16.23
C HIS A 263 1.90 15.40 -15.55
N LEU A 264 2.20 15.21 -14.27
CA LEU A 264 1.74 14.06 -13.49
C LEU A 264 0.30 14.28 -13.00
N PRO A 265 -0.48 13.20 -12.76
CA PRO A 265 -1.80 13.30 -12.14
C PRO A 265 -1.76 14.02 -10.79
N LYS A 266 -2.80 14.79 -10.43
CA LYS A 266 -2.85 15.58 -9.19
C LYS A 266 -2.49 14.76 -7.94
N GLU A 267 -3.00 13.53 -7.82
CA GLU A 267 -2.69 12.58 -6.75
C GLU A 267 -1.18 12.26 -6.67
N THR A 268 -0.56 11.98 -7.81
CA THR A 268 0.85 11.59 -7.93
C THR A 268 1.80 12.75 -7.62
N ARG A 269 1.40 13.98 -7.91
CA ARG A 269 2.16 15.18 -7.54
C ARG A 269 2.37 15.27 -6.03
N GLY A 270 1.35 14.96 -5.23
CA GLY A 270 1.48 14.90 -3.76
C GLY A 270 2.27 13.69 -3.22
N TYR A 271 2.47 12.63 -4.03
CA TYR A 271 2.98 11.35 -3.54
C TYR A 271 4.45 11.36 -3.13
N VAL A 272 5.35 11.91 -3.96
CA VAL A 272 6.78 12.02 -3.63
C VAL A 272 7.02 13.03 -2.49
N PRO A 273 6.37 14.22 -2.48
CA PRO A 273 6.39 15.10 -1.31
C PRO A 273 5.92 14.44 -0.01
N ALA A 274 4.85 13.64 -0.04
CA ALA A 274 4.38 12.89 1.13
C ALA A 274 5.40 11.86 1.62
N PHE A 275 6.11 11.18 0.72
CA PHE A 275 7.21 10.26 1.06
C PHE A 275 8.39 10.99 1.73
N ILE A 276 8.84 12.11 1.15
CA ILE A 276 9.94 12.92 1.70
C ILE A 276 9.56 13.44 3.10
N ALA A 277 8.34 13.97 3.26
CA ALA A 277 7.85 14.45 4.54
C ALA A 277 7.63 13.34 5.57
N ALA A 278 7.26 12.12 5.17
CA ALA A 278 7.21 10.97 6.06
C ALA A 278 8.62 10.57 6.54
N SER A 279 9.62 10.54 5.65
CA SER A 279 11.03 10.31 6.01
C SER A 279 11.52 11.36 7.01
N TYR A 280 11.37 12.66 6.70
CA TYR A 280 11.67 13.76 7.62
C TYR A 280 10.98 13.61 8.98
N THR A 281 9.66 13.39 8.97
CA THR A 281 8.87 13.38 10.21
C THR A 281 9.28 12.22 11.10
N LEU A 282 9.56 11.04 10.54
CA LEU A 282 10.01 9.89 11.32
C LEU A 282 11.48 9.96 11.74
N HIS A 283 12.33 10.68 11.01
CA HIS A 283 13.70 10.94 11.42
C HIS A 283 13.76 11.94 12.60
N TYR A 284 12.96 13.01 12.53
CA TYR A 284 12.98 14.11 13.50
C TYR A 284 11.80 14.13 14.49
N TYR A 285 11.04 13.03 14.62
CA TYR A 285 9.77 13.00 15.37
C TYR A 285 9.87 13.53 16.81
N LYS A 286 11.00 13.28 17.48
CA LYS A 286 11.31 13.77 18.83
C LYS A 286 11.33 15.31 18.89
N LEU A 287 11.93 15.97 17.90
CA LEU A 287 11.99 17.44 17.80
C LEU A 287 10.60 18.08 17.57
N HIS A 288 9.63 17.29 17.10
CA HIS A 288 8.23 17.70 16.95
C HIS A 288 7.36 17.30 18.16
N ASN A 289 7.96 16.89 19.28
CA ASN A 289 7.28 16.37 20.48
C ASN A 289 6.32 15.19 20.22
N LEU A 290 6.48 14.45 19.12
CA LEU A 290 5.68 13.25 18.83
C LEU A 290 6.15 12.10 19.74
N SER A 291 5.21 11.31 20.28
CA SER A 291 5.52 10.21 21.20
C SER A 291 5.44 8.85 20.53
N LEU A 292 6.50 8.05 20.67
CA LEU A 292 6.46 6.60 20.44
C LEU A 292 5.80 5.90 21.65
N SER A 293 4.51 6.13 21.88
CA SER A 293 3.79 5.52 23.01
C SER A 293 3.48 4.04 22.73
N ALA A 294 3.94 3.13 23.59
CA ALA A 294 3.71 1.69 23.51
C ALA A 294 4.11 1.06 22.16
N PRO A 295 5.42 1.09 21.79
CA PRO A 295 5.92 0.51 20.54
C PRO A 295 5.51 -0.95 20.39
N MET A 296 5.28 -1.39 19.16
CA MET A 296 5.02 -2.81 18.89
C MET A 296 6.33 -3.60 18.98
N THR A 297 6.38 -4.59 19.87
CA THR A 297 7.53 -5.47 20.07
C THR A 297 7.88 -6.22 18.77
N PRO A 298 9.11 -6.11 18.24
CA PRO A 298 9.57 -6.94 17.13
C PRO A 298 9.48 -8.42 17.51
N LEU A 299 8.97 -9.27 16.61
CA LEU A 299 8.93 -10.71 16.83
C LEU A 299 9.81 -11.41 15.80
N THR A 300 10.76 -12.22 16.27
CA THR A 300 11.42 -13.19 15.39
C THR A 300 10.41 -14.29 15.05
N THR A 301 10.29 -14.62 13.77
CA THR A 301 9.26 -15.57 13.30
C THR A 301 9.84 -16.66 12.42
N THR A 302 9.11 -17.76 12.32
CA THR A 302 9.37 -18.87 11.42
C THR A 302 8.05 -19.35 10.81
N THR A 303 8.12 -20.26 9.85
CA THR A 303 6.92 -20.89 9.26
C THR A 303 6.90 -22.38 9.51
N VAL A 304 5.71 -22.92 9.77
CA VAL A 304 5.43 -24.35 9.86
C VAL A 304 4.45 -24.75 8.76
N THR A 305 4.70 -25.86 8.08
CA THR A 305 3.87 -26.30 6.94
C THR A 305 2.70 -27.13 7.45
N VAL A 306 1.48 -26.72 7.09
CA VAL A 306 0.25 -27.44 7.46
C VAL A 306 -0.52 -27.90 6.23
N LYS A 307 -0.87 -29.20 6.18
CA LYS A 307 -1.56 -29.87 5.06
C LYS A 307 -3.07 -30.05 5.24
N GLN A 308 -3.61 -29.62 6.37
CA GLN A 308 -4.97 -29.93 6.82
C GLN A 308 -5.79 -28.66 7.09
N PHE A 309 -7.08 -28.84 7.41
CA PHE A 309 -7.88 -27.75 7.97
C PHE A 309 -7.28 -27.25 9.30
N VAL A 310 -7.27 -25.93 9.48
CA VAL A 310 -6.81 -25.24 10.68
C VAL A 310 -7.70 -24.02 10.91
N ASP A 311 -8.37 -23.96 12.06
CA ASP A 311 -8.84 -22.71 12.64
C ASP A 311 -7.68 -22.00 13.36
N LEU A 312 -7.40 -20.74 12.99
CA LEU A 312 -6.24 -20.01 13.50
C LEU A 312 -6.37 -19.62 14.98
N GLN A 313 -7.59 -19.45 15.49
CA GLN A 313 -7.85 -19.15 16.90
C GLN A 313 -7.61 -20.38 17.78
N LYS A 314 -8.10 -21.55 17.35
CA LYS A 314 -7.86 -22.83 18.02
C LYS A 314 -6.38 -23.23 17.93
N PHE A 315 -5.74 -22.99 16.79
CA PHE A 315 -4.30 -23.16 16.60
C PHE A 315 -3.49 -22.27 17.56
N ALA A 316 -3.80 -20.98 17.66
CA ALA A 316 -3.13 -20.07 18.59
C ALA A 316 -3.30 -20.50 20.06
N LYS A 317 -4.52 -20.90 20.45
CA LYS A 317 -4.81 -21.44 21.80
C LYS A 317 -3.96 -22.69 22.08
N ALA A 318 -3.91 -23.65 21.16
CA ALA A 318 -3.13 -24.89 21.33
C ALA A 318 -1.60 -24.67 21.27
N LEU A 319 -1.13 -23.62 20.60
CA LEU A 319 0.28 -23.20 20.60
C LEU A 319 0.67 -22.45 21.90
N GLY A 320 -0.32 -22.03 22.70
CA GLY A 320 -0.12 -21.17 23.87
C GLY A 320 0.39 -19.78 23.47
N GLU A 321 -0.26 -19.14 22.49
CA GLU A 321 0.07 -17.81 21.98
C GLU A 321 -1.17 -16.91 21.87
N PRO A 322 -1.06 -15.58 22.09
CA PRO A 322 -2.19 -14.67 21.92
C PRO A 322 -2.74 -14.70 20.49
N TYR A 323 -4.06 -14.82 20.36
CA TYR A 323 -4.70 -14.96 19.06
C TYR A 323 -4.40 -13.79 18.11
N GLU A 324 -4.49 -12.54 18.58
CA GLU A 324 -4.21 -11.35 17.75
C GLU A 324 -2.74 -11.31 17.27
N GLN A 325 -1.80 -11.91 18.00
CA GLN A 325 -0.41 -12.04 17.57
C GLN A 325 -0.29 -13.02 16.40
N ILE A 326 -0.85 -14.23 16.52
CA ILE A 326 -0.83 -15.23 15.44
C ILE A 326 -1.60 -14.72 14.20
N LYS A 327 -2.70 -14.01 14.40
CA LYS A 327 -3.47 -13.33 13.34
C LYS A 327 -2.67 -12.22 12.65
N LEU A 328 -1.91 -11.41 13.40
CA LEU A 328 -0.99 -10.40 12.84
C LEU A 328 0.12 -11.05 11.99
N LEU A 329 0.65 -12.19 12.41
CA LEU A 329 1.66 -12.92 11.63
C LEU A 329 1.10 -13.59 10.36
N ASN A 330 -0.22 -13.80 10.29
CA ASN A 330 -0.91 -14.49 9.19
C ASN A 330 -2.03 -13.63 8.59
N THR A 331 -1.81 -12.32 8.46
CA THR A 331 -2.76 -11.32 7.92
C THR A 331 -3.34 -11.65 6.55
N HIS A 332 -2.66 -12.49 5.77
CA HIS A 332 -3.13 -12.97 4.48
C HIS A 332 -4.31 -13.97 4.56
N LEU A 333 -4.58 -14.56 5.73
CA LEU A 333 -5.70 -15.48 5.96
C LEU A 333 -7.00 -14.70 6.18
N LYS A 334 -7.67 -14.33 5.09
CA LYS A 334 -8.87 -13.47 5.07
C LYS A 334 -10.01 -13.96 5.98
N ARG A 335 -10.10 -15.27 6.19
CA ARG A 335 -11.14 -15.90 7.01
C ARG A 335 -10.60 -16.57 8.28
N GLN A 336 -9.34 -16.31 8.64
CA GLN A 336 -8.69 -16.86 9.84
C GLN A 336 -8.72 -18.41 9.91
N VAL A 337 -8.86 -19.05 8.74
CA VAL A 337 -8.84 -20.50 8.56
C VAL A 337 -7.97 -20.87 7.36
N LEU A 338 -7.42 -22.09 7.40
CA LEU A 338 -6.88 -22.79 6.25
C LEU A 338 -7.72 -24.04 6.00
N THR A 339 -7.90 -24.40 4.72
CA THR A 339 -8.48 -25.70 4.32
C THR A 339 -7.37 -26.71 4.04
N ALA A 340 -7.71 -28.00 4.09
CA ALA A 340 -6.78 -29.07 3.72
C ALA A 340 -6.24 -28.90 2.29
N ASN A 341 -4.96 -29.19 2.12
CA ASN A 341 -4.23 -29.12 0.85
C ASN A 341 -3.02 -30.07 0.93
N TRP A 342 -2.92 -31.00 0.00
CA TRP A 342 -1.84 -32.00 -0.09
C TRP A 342 -0.45 -31.36 -0.16
N ALA A 343 -0.31 -30.24 -0.88
CA ALA A 343 0.93 -29.48 -1.02
C ALA A 343 1.34 -28.75 0.27
N GLY A 344 0.39 -28.56 1.18
CA GLY A 344 0.57 -27.80 2.41
C GLY A 344 0.65 -26.29 2.21
N TYR A 345 0.51 -25.57 3.32
CA TYR A 345 0.61 -24.11 3.34
C TYR A 345 1.41 -23.64 4.58
N PRO A 346 2.32 -22.67 4.44
CA PRO A 346 3.13 -22.17 5.56
C PRO A 346 2.32 -21.23 6.46
N VAL A 347 2.12 -21.64 7.71
CA VAL A 347 1.61 -20.80 8.81
C VAL A 347 2.80 -20.17 9.53
N ARG A 348 2.77 -18.86 9.76
CA ARG A 348 3.82 -18.14 10.47
C ARG A 348 3.57 -18.14 11.97
N ILE A 349 4.60 -18.46 12.75
CA ILE A 349 4.57 -18.51 14.22
C ILE A 349 5.82 -17.81 14.81
N PRO A 350 5.81 -17.43 16.10
CA PRO A 350 7.01 -16.99 16.81
C PRO A 350 8.13 -18.04 16.75
N LYS A 351 9.38 -17.62 16.57
CA LYS A 351 10.53 -18.53 16.35
C LYS A 351 10.77 -19.46 17.55
N ASN A 352 10.62 -18.94 18.77
CA ASN A 352 10.71 -19.70 20.04
C ASN A 352 9.65 -20.82 20.15
N LYS A 353 8.49 -20.70 19.50
CA LYS A 353 7.44 -21.74 19.50
C LYS A 353 7.69 -22.89 18.54
N LYS A 354 8.73 -22.85 17.69
CA LYS A 354 9.01 -23.90 16.69
C LYS A 354 9.21 -25.28 17.32
N ALA A 355 10.07 -25.39 18.33
CA ALA A 355 10.37 -26.66 18.99
C ALA A 355 9.13 -27.24 19.71
N PHE A 356 8.37 -26.38 20.40
CA PHE A 356 7.10 -26.77 21.02
C PHE A 356 6.08 -27.25 19.99
N TYR A 357 5.98 -26.57 18.84
CA TYR A 357 5.09 -26.98 17.75
C TYR A 357 5.44 -28.36 17.19
N GLU A 358 6.71 -28.64 16.87
CA GLU A 358 7.07 -29.95 16.30
C GLU A 358 6.84 -31.08 17.33
N LYS A 359 7.19 -30.89 18.61
CA LYS A 359 6.93 -31.88 19.68
C LYS A 359 5.43 -32.15 19.91
N ASN A 360 4.57 -31.16 19.73
CA ASN A 360 3.12 -31.25 20.01
C ASN A 360 2.25 -31.23 18.73
N LYS A 361 2.86 -31.40 17.56
CA LYS A 361 2.28 -31.16 16.23
C LYS A 361 0.91 -31.80 16.06
N TYR A 362 0.80 -33.10 16.33
CA TYR A 362 -0.45 -33.85 16.21
C TYR A 362 -1.54 -33.31 17.16
N LYS A 363 -1.20 -33.01 18.42
CA LYS A 363 -2.16 -32.45 19.40
C LYS A 363 -2.67 -31.07 18.97
N ILE A 364 -1.76 -30.16 18.58
CA ILE A 364 -2.08 -28.81 18.10
C ILE A 364 -2.95 -28.88 16.84
N LEU A 365 -2.55 -29.70 15.87
CA LEU A 365 -3.27 -29.85 14.60
C LEU A 365 -4.64 -30.50 14.80
N THR A 366 -4.79 -31.49 15.68
CA THR A 366 -6.10 -32.08 16.01
C THR A 366 -7.01 -31.08 16.72
N ALA A 367 -6.51 -30.34 17.71
CA ALA A 367 -7.28 -29.28 18.36
C ALA A 367 -7.76 -28.19 17.36
N SER A 368 -6.92 -27.84 16.37
CA SER A 368 -7.28 -26.86 15.35
C SER A 368 -8.33 -27.32 14.32
N ARG A 369 -8.73 -28.61 14.33
CA ARG A 369 -9.75 -29.19 13.43
C ARG A 369 -11.19 -29.14 13.96
N GLN A 370 -11.38 -28.91 15.26
CA GLN A 370 -12.69 -29.03 15.90
C GLN A 370 -13.74 -28.17 15.18
N ILE A 371 -14.88 -28.77 14.83
CA ILE A 371 -15.96 -28.10 14.12
C ILE A 371 -16.79 -27.28 15.12
N ASP A 372 -17.28 -26.14 14.65
CA ASP A 372 -18.37 -25.39 15.28
C ASP A 372 -19.29 -24.90 14.15
N ARG A 373 -20.47 -24.35 14.52
CA ARG A 373 -21.45 -23.82 13.54
C ARG A 373 -20.86 -22.73 12.63
N HIS A 374 -19.78 -22.04 13.04
CA HIS A 374 -19.13 -20.99 12.25
C HIS A 374 -18.22 -21.58 11.16
N ASN A 375 -17.52 -22.66 11.48
CA ASN A 375 -16.49 -23.28 10.63
C ASN A 375 -17.01 -24.41 9.72
N MET A 376 -18.21 -24.93 9.98
CA MET A 376 -18.85 -26.02 9.21
C MET A 376 -18.84 -25.76 7.69
N ASN A 377 -19.21 -24.55 7.28
CA ASN A 377 -19.27 -24.14 5.86
C ASN A 377 -17.91 -24.15 5.13
N PHE A 378 -16.78 -24.09 5.84
CA PHE A 378 -15.44 -24.14 5.25
C PHE A 378 -14.89 -25.56 5.07
N ARG A 379 -15.46 -26.57 5.77
CA ARG A 379 -15.10 -27.98 5.60
C ARG A 379 -15.94 -28.68 4.53
N VAL A 380 -17.22 -28.36 4.41
CA VAL A 380 -18.15 -29.02 3.47
C VAL A 380 -17.85 -28.68 2.01
N ARG A 381 -17.40 -27.45 1.72
CA ARG A 381 -16.91 -27.12 0.37
C ARG A 381 -15.57 -27.82 0.15
N LYS A 382 -15.52 -28.86 -0.71
CA LYS A 382 -14.28 -29.38 -1.31
C LYS A 382 -13.63 -28.27 -2.15
N VAL A 383 -12.76 -27.50 -1.51
CA VAL A 383 -12.27 -26.21 -1.99
C VAL A 383 -11.22 -26.40 -3.10
N LYS A 384 -11.66 -26.29 -4.37
CA LYS A 384 -10.79 -26.11 -5.57
C LYS A 384 -9.96 -24.80 -5.56
N TYR A 385 -9.90 -24.05 -4.45
CA TYR A 385 -9.31 -22.71 -4.40
C TYR A 385 -7.80 -22.69 -4.13
N PHE A 386 -7.16 -23.82 -3.81
CA PHE A 386 -5.72 -23.95 -3.93
C PHE A 386 -5.38 -24.36 -5.37
N PRO A 387 -4.86 -23.46 -6.22
CA PRO A 387 -4.34 -23.88 -7.50
C PRO A 387 -3.13 -24.79 -7.24
N GLU A 388 -3.07 -25.94 -7.91
CA GLU A 388 -1.97 -26.91 -7.80
C GLU A 388 -0.59 -26.28 -8.04
N LYS A 389 -0.57 -25.22 -8.86
CA LYS A 389 0.61 -24.42 -9.17
C LYS A 389 0.40 -23.00 -8.63
N ARG A 390 1.23 -22.58 -7.66
CA ARG A 390 1.29 -21.18 -7.23
C ARG A 390 1.57 -20.26 -8.42
N PRO A 391 1.06 -19.01 -8.43
CA PRO A 391 1.43 -18.04 -9.45
C PRO A 391 2.96 -17.84 -9.42
N LYS A 392 3.65 -18.32 -10.46
CA LYS A 392 5.09 -18.10 -10.60
C LYS A 392 5.32 -16.59 -10.83
N PRO A 393 6.28 -15.94 -10.12
CA PRO A 393 6.65 -14.57 -10.40
C PRO A 393 7.00 -14.40 -11.88
N ASP A 394 6.56 -13.30 -12.48
CA ASP A 394 6.73 -13.07 -13.90
C ASP A 394 8.22 -12.83 -14.25
N ARG A 395 8.85 -13.85 -14.84
CA ARG A 395 10.28 -13.83 -15.22
C ARG A 395 10.56 -13.04 -16.51
N ARG A 396 9.52 -12.51 -17.16
CA ARG A 396 9.59 -11.80 -18.43
C ARG A 396 10.36 -10.48 -18.35
N ARG A 397 11.10 -10.14 -19.41
CA ARG A 397 11.86 -8.90 -19.54
C ARG A 397 10.91 -7.72 -19.71
N LYS A 398 11.12 -6.66 -18.94
CA LYS A 398 10.37 -5.41 -19.03
C LYS A 398 10.84 -4.61 -20.25
N VAL A 399 9.91 -4.22 -21.10
CA VAL A 399 10.13 -3.37 -22.27
C VAL A 399 9.08 -2.26 -22.23
N PHE A 400 9.48 -1.03 -22.54
CA PHE A 400 8.56 0.08 -22.69
C PHE A 400 8.28 0.31 -24.17
N TYR A 401 7.01 0.20 -24.54
CA TYR A 401 6.52 0.29 -25.91
C TYR A 401 5.84 1.65 -26.11
N VAL A 402 6.23 2.41 -27.13
CA VAL A 402 5.56 3.66 -27.49
C VAL A 402 4.50 3.34 -28.54
N VAL A 403 3.24 3.61 -28.22
CA VAL A 403 2.09 3.42 -29.10
C VAL A 403 2.25 4.30 -30.35
N LYS A 404 2.12 3.69 -31.52
CA LYS A 404 2.12 4.37 -32.82
C LYS A 404 0.70 4.78 -33.23
N LYS A 405 0.58 5.66 -34.22
CA LYS A 405 -0.71 6.07 -34.79
C LYS A 405 -1.50 4.84 -35.28
N GLY A 406 -2.77 4.75 -34.90
CA GLY A 406 -3.68 3.67 -35.31
C GLY A 406 -3.52 2.33 -34.57
N GLU A 407 -2.61 2.19 -33.60
CA GLU A 407 -2.45 0.93 -32.88
C GLU A 407 -3.53 0.69 -31.81
N THR A 408 -4.03 -0.55 -31.74
CA THR A 408 -4.94 -1.01 -30.69
C THR A 408 -4.17 -1.79 -29.63
N ILE A 409 -4.76 -1.94 -28.44
CA ILE A 409 -4.20 -2.81 -27.41
C ILE A 409 -4.07 -4.27 -27.90
N ALA A 410 -4.96 -4.70 -28.80
CA ALA A 410 -4.88 -6.02 -29.42
C ALA A 410 -3.71 -6.15 -30.41
N SER A 411 -3.49 -5.18 -31.30
CA SER A 411 -2.37 -5.22 -32.26
C SER A 411 -1.02 -5.16 -31.54
N ILE A 412 -0.88 -4.28 -30.54
CA ILE A 412 0.32 -4.20 -29.69
C ILE A 412 0.56 -5.51 -28.97
N ALA A 413 -0.48 -6.15 -28.42
CA ALA A 413 -0.34 -7.42 -27.73
C ALA A 413 0.16 -8.53 -28.67
N LYS A 414 -0.43 -8.65 -29.88
CA LYS A 414 -0.03 -9.59 -30.94
C LYS A 414 1.45 -9.40 -31.32
N THR A 415 1.84 -8.18 -31.68
CA THR A 415 3.22 -7.82 -32.05
C THR A 415 4.24 -8.13 -30.95
N ASN A 416 3.83 -8.05 -29.69
CA ASN A 416 4.72 -8.28 -28.55
C ASN A 416 4.65 -9.71 -27.98
N LYS A 417 3.89 -10.64 -28.60
CA LYS A 417 3.68 -12.04 -28.16
C LYS A 417 3.13 -12.14 -26.72
N VAL A 418 2.13 -11.32 -26.41
CA VAL A 418 1.43 -11.24 -25.11
C VAL A 418 -0.09 -11.10 -25.35
N THR A 419 -0.92 -11.22 -24.31
CA THR A 419 -2.39 -11.04 -24.47
C THR A 419 -2.81 -9.58 -24.26
N ALA A 420 -3.90 -9.16 -24.93
CA ALA A 420 -4.47 -7.81 -24.73
C ALA A 420 -4.80 -7.57 -23.24
N THR A 421 -5.37 -8.57 -22.56
CA THR A 421 -5.60 -8.57 -21.11
C THR A 421 -4.32 -8.28 -20.33
N GLN A 422 -3.19 -8.91 -20.67
CA GLN A 422 -1.90 -8.65 -20.03
C GLN A 422 -1.42 -7.21 -20.24
N VAL A 423 -1.53 -6.67 -21.46
CA VAL A 423 -1.16 -5.28 -21.76
C VAL A 423 -2.02 -4.29 -20.97
N ARG A 424 -3.35 -4.47 -20.92
CA ARG A 424 -4.25 -3.64 -20.09
C ARG A 424 -3.84 -3.71 -18.62
N LEU A 425 -3.60 -4.93 -18.13
CA LEU A 425 -3.31 -5.27 -16.75
C LEU A 425 -2.00 -4.69 -16.21
N TRP A 426 -0.91 -4.68 -17.01
CA TRP A 426 0.37 -4.09 -16.60
C TRP A 426 0.36 -2.56 -16.57
N ASN A 427 -0.52 -1.94 -17.35
CA ASN A 427 -0.59 -0.49 -17.54
C ASN A 427 -1.73 0.18 -16.77
N ARG A 428 -2.51 -0.60 -15.99
CA ARG A 428 -3.70 -0.14 -15.26
C ARG A 428 -4.73 0.53 -16.18
N ILE A 429 -4.85 0.01 -17.40
CA ILE A 429 -5.84 0.43 -18.39
C ILE A 429 -7.14 -0.32 -18.10
N PRO A 430 -8.32 0.33 -18.19
CA PRO A 430 -9.62 -0.33 -18.04
C PRO A 430 -9.80 -1.55 -18.94
N GLY A 431 -10.61 -2.50 -18.48
CA GLY A 431 -10.74 -3.84 -19.07
C GLY A 431 -11.40 -3.88 -20.44
N ASP A 432 -12.04 -2.80 -20.83
CA ASP A 432 -12.82 -2.52 -22.05
C ASP A 432 -12.05 -1.66 -23.08
N THR A 433 -10.94 -1.02 -22.71
CA THR A 433 -10.24 -0.06 -23.58
C THR A 433 -9.54 -0.73 -24.77
N GLU A 434 -10.09 -0.58 -25.97
CA GLU A 434 -9.56 -1.19 -27.20
C GLU A 434 -8.47 -0.37 -27.87
N VAL A 435 -8.69 0.94 -28.02
CA VAL A 435 -7.76 1.86 -28.67
C VAL A 435 -6.66 2.26 -27.70
N ALA A 436 -5.40 2.21 -28.16
CA ALA A 436 -4.28 2.76 -27.41
C ALA A 436 -4.05 4.22 -27.85
N THR A 437 -3.82 5.14 -26.92
CA THR A 437 -3.63 6.56 -27.29
C THR A 437 -2.28 6.74 -28.00
N GLU A 438 -2.25 7.38 -29.16
CA GLU A 438 -0.99 7.63 -29.88
C GLU A 438 0.06 8.29 -28.97
N GLY A 439 1.28 7.74 -28.99
CA GLY A 439 2.39 8.23 -28.17
C GLY A 439 2.28 7.91 -26.67
N GLN A 440 1.26 7.19 -26.22
CA GLN A 440 1.22 6.54 -24.92
C GLN A 440 2.40 5.58 -24.78
N VAL A 441 2.90 5.42 -23.56
CA VAL A 441 3.98 4.48 -23.28
C VAL A 441 3.44 3.36 -22.41
N LEU A 442 3.62 2.12 -22.87
CA LEU A 442 3.10 0.91 -22.24
C LEU A 442 4.24 0.04 -21.73
N LEU A 443 4.16 -0.40 -20.48
CA LEU A 443 4.95 -1.50 -19.96
C LEU A 443 4.46 -2.80 -20.61
N ILE A 444 5.38 -3.51 -21.27
CA ILE A 444 5.19 -4.82 -21.88
C ILE A 444 6.18 -5.78 -21.23
N LEU A 445 5.69 -6.91 -20.71
CA LEU A 445 6.55 -7.98 -20.20
C LEU A 445 6.73 -9.03 -21.32
N LYS A 446 7.88 -9.00 -22.00
CA LYS A 446 8.22 -9.96 -23.07
C LYS A 446 8.87 -11.22 -22.51
N PRO A 447 8.67 -12.41 -23.10
CA PRO A 447 9.53 -13.56 -22.85
C PRO A 447 11.01 -13.14 -22.80
N ARG A 448 11.79 -13.72 -21.87
CA ARG A 448 13.25 -13.70 -22.05
C ARG A 448 13.52 -14.41 -23.38
N LYS A 449 14.41 -13.87 -24.20
CA LYS A 449 15.00 -14.68 -25.28
C LYS A 449 15.63 -15.90 -24.59
N ALA A 450 15.48 -17.07 -25.21
CA ALA A 450 16.23 -18.26 -24.83
C ALA A 450 17.73 -17.93 -24.92
#